data_AF-A0AA89C6M0-F1
#
_entry.id   AF-A0AA89C6M0-F1
#
_cell.length_a   1.000
_cell.length_b   1.000
_cell.length_c   1.000
_cell.angle_alpha   90.00
_cell.angle_beta   90.00
_cell.angle_gamma   90.00
#
_symmetry.space_group_name_H-M   'P 1'
#
loop_
_entity.id
_entity.type
_entity.pdbx_description
1 polymer ?
#
loop_
_entity_poly.entity_id
_entity_poly.type
_entity_poly.pdbx_seq_one_letter_code
_entity_poly.pdbx_strand_id
1 'polypeptide(L)' 'MRHRQKLKNDFMMIDQLTPDNIELLNKLNDHPKIANAWYFNGHIYACDIEGDRRRFDVTDNVDRLLSGVKER' A
#
# COMPACT_ATOMS: atom_id res chain seq x y z
N MET A 1 -34.23 -12.85 -2.38
CA MET A 1 -33.07 -11.97 -2.11
C MET A 1 -33.11 -10.75 -3.03
N ARG A 2 -33.58 -9.58 -2.57
CA ARG A 2 -33.75 -8.38 -3.43
C ARG A 2 -33.31 -7.07 -2.74
N HIS A 3 -32.36 -7.15 -1.81
CA HIS A 3 -31.96 -6.01 -0.98
C HIS A 3 -30.58 -5.41 -1.34
N ARG A 4 -29.76 -6.07 -2.18
CA ARG A 4 -28.40 -5.61 -2.52
C ARG A 4 -28.30 -4.70 -3.76
N GLN A 5 -29.36 -4.50 -4.53
CA GLN A 5 -29.29 -3.76 -5.80
C GLN A 5 -29.28 -2.23 -5.65
N LYS A 6 -29.64 -1.68 -4.48
CA LYS A 6 -29.79 -0.22 -4.29
C LYS A 6 -28.53 0.52 -3.82
N LEU A 7 -27.43 -0.17 -3.51
CA LEU A 7 -26.19 0.48 -3.04
C LEU A 7 -25.21 0.84 -4.16
N LYS A 8 -25.59 0.64 -5.43
CA LYS A 8 -24.60 0.58 -6.53
C LYS A 8 -24.06 1.93 -7.01
N ASN A 9 -24.71 3.06 -6.69
CA ASN A 9 -24.39 4.35 -7.33
C ASN A 9 -24.20 5.56 -6.38
N ASP A 10 -24.43 5.44 -5.06
CA ASP A 10 -24.52 6.61 -4.17
C ASP A 10 -23.47 6.66 -3.05
N PHE A 11 -22.50 5.75 -3.04
CA PHE A 11 -21.45 5.72 -2.00
C PHE A 11 -20.06 5.78 -2.64
N MET A 12 -19.41 6.93 -2.50
CA MET A 12 -17.99 7.07 -2.77
C MET A 12 -17.24 6.57 -1.52
N MET A 13 -16.63 5.38 -1.62
CA MET A 13 -15.72 4.92 -0.58
C MET A 13 -14.42 5.71 -0.74
N ILE A 14 -14.19 6.64 0.18
CA ILE A 14 -12.94 7.39 0.26
C ILE A 14 -12.09 6.64 1.27
N ASP A 15 -11.02 6.02 0.77
CA ASP A 15 -10.00 5.50 1.66
C ASP A 15 -9.31 6.67 2.35
N GLN A 16 -9.45 6.75 3.66
CA GLN A 16 -8.75 7.75 4.44
C GLN A 16 -7.30 7.29 4.64
N LEU A 17 -6.38 7.98 3.97
CA LEU A 17 -4.94 7.87 4.25
C LEU A 17 -4.69 8.38 5.67
N THR A 18 -4.31 7.47 6.56
CA THR A 18 -3.87 7.82 7.92
C THR A 18 -2.51 8.52 7.85
N PRO A 19 -2.14 9.33 8.86
CA PRO A 19 -0.80 9.93 8.93
C PRO A 19 0.33 8.91 8.79
N ASP A 20 0.19 7.74 9.43
CA ASP A 20 1.17 6.66 9.37
C ASP A 20 1.31 6.09 7.94
N ASN A 21 0.19 5.95 7.23
CA ASN A 21 0.20 5.52 5.84
C ASN A 21 0.89 6.55 4.94
N ILE A 22 0.66 7.85 5.18
CA ILE A 22 1.34 8.92 4.45
C ILE A 22 2.85 8.88 4.72
N GLU A 23 3.25 8.69 5.98
CA GLU A 23 4.66 8.60 6.35
C GLU A 23 5.34 7.39 5.70
N LEU A 24 4.71 6.23 5.72
CA LEU A 24 5.22 5.03 5.05
C LEU A 24 5.31 5.23 3.53
N LEU A 25 4.29 5.83 2.90
CA LEU A 25 4.28 6.12 1.48
C LEU A 25 5.42 7.07 1.08
N ASN A 26 5.67 8.12 1.87
CA ASN A 26 6.78 9.03 1.66
C ASN A 26 8.14 8.33 1.81
N LYS A 27 8.31 7.55 2.89
CA LYS A 27 9.53 6.74 3.11
C LYS A 27 9.82 5.82 1.92
N LEU A 28 8.81 5.16 1.37
CA LEU A 28 8.96 4.28 0.22
C LEU A 28 9.32 5.06 -1.04
N ASN A 29 8.67 6.20 -1.31
CA ASN A 29 8.98 7.02 -2.49
C ASN A 29 10.40 7.63 -2.44
N ASP A 30 10.90 7.95 -1.26
CA ASP A 30 12.26 8.48 -1.06
C ASP A 30 13.34 7.38 -1.04
N HIS A 31 12.95 6.10 -0.99
CA HIS A 31 13.87 4.98 -0.84
C HIS A 31 14.59 4.65 -2.16
N PRO A 32 15.94 4.55 -2.20
CA PRO A 32 16.71 4.42 -3.44
C PRO A 32 16.48 3.12 -4.21
N LYS A 33 15.93 2.08 -3.57
CA LYS A 33 15.59 0.80 -4.21
C LYS A 33 14.14 0.73 -4.70
N ILE A 34 13.33 1.76 -4.46
CA ILE A 34 11.93 1.82 -4.88
C ILE A 34 11.82 2.66 -6.14
N ALA A 35 11.10 2.15 -7.14
CA ALA A 35 10.78 2.88 -8.35
C ALA A 35 9.51 3.74 -8.16
N ASN A 36 8.49 3.18 -7.51
CA ASN A 36 7.28 3.91 -7.13
C ASN A 36 6.55 3.23 -5.95
N ALA A 37 5.79 4.02 -5.20
CA ALA A 37 4.86 3.54 -4.19
C ALA A 37 3.47 4.15 -4.37
N TRP A 38 2.42 3.38 -4.08
CA TRP A 38 1.04 3.83 -4.18
C TRP A 38 0.16 3.22 -3.09
N TYR A 39 -0.92 3.92 -2.77
CA TYR A 39 -1.95 3.46 -1.86
C TYR A 39 -3.14 2.94 -2.67
N PHE A 40 -3.67 1.78 -2.30
CA PHE A 40 -4.84 1.20 -2.94
C PHE A 40 -5.60 0.28 -1.97
N ASN A 41 -6.91 0.51 -1.83
CA ASN A 41 -7.84 -0.37 -1.12
C ASN A 41 -7.36 -0.70 0.31
N GLY A 42 -7.02 0.32 1.09
CA GLY A 42 -6.55 0.13 2.47
C GLY A 42 -5.07 -0.23 2.63
N HIS A 43 -4.32 -0.45 1.54
CA HIS A 43 -2.96 -0.99 1.59
C HIS A 43 -1.95 -0.12 0.84
N ILE A 44 -0.71 -0.16 1.31
CA ILE A 44 0.43 0.46 0.63
C ILE A 44 1.18 -0.60 -0.16
N TYR A 45 1.49 -0.26 -1.40
CA TYR A 45 2.27 -1.08 -2.30
C TYR A 45 3.48 -0.28 -2.79
N ALA A 46 4.57 -0.97 -3.06
CA ALA A 46 5.69 -0.40 -3.78
C ALA A 46 6.24 -1.39 -4.81
N CYS A 47 6.72 -0.84 -5.92
CA CYS A 47 7.51 -1.55 -6.91
C CYS A 47 8.97 -1.17 -6.69
N ASP A 48 9.85 -2.15 -6.59
CA ASP A 48 11.28 -1.87 -6.64
C ASP A 48 11.76 -1.58 -8.08
N ILE A 49 13.03 -1.20 -8.18
CA ILE A 49 13.72 -0.94 -9.44
C ILE A 49 13.87 -2.18 -10.34
N GLU A 50 13.68 -3.39 -9.81
CA GLU A 50 13.73 -4.65 -10.55
C GLU A 50 12.35 -5.03 -11.12
N GLY A 51 11.29 -4.31 -10.73
CA GLY A 51 9.91 -4.52 -11.17
C GLY A 51 9.07 -5.37 -10.22
N ASP A 52 9.62 -5.78 -9.08
CA ASP A 52 8.96 -6.61 -8.10
C ASP A 52 8.04 -5.78 -7.19
N ARG A 53 6.77 -6.18 -7.16
CA ARG A 53 5.73 -5.50 -6.39
C ARG A 53 5.52 -6.18 -5.05
N ARG A 54 5.57 -5.38 -3.98
CA ARG A 54 5.37 -5.83 -2.60
C ARG A 54 4.33 -4.96 -1.90
N ARG A 55 3.58 -5.58 -0.99
CA ARG A 55 2.73 -4.88 -0.03
C ARG A 55 3.55 -4.55 1.20
N PHE A 56 3.28 -3.39 1.79
CA PHE A 56 3.86 -2.93 3.05
C PHE A 56 2.74 -2.56 4.02
N ASP A 57 2.92 -2.95 5.27
CA ASP A 57 2.14 -2.51 6.41
C ASP A 57 2.96 -1.49 7.24
N VAL A 58 2.28 -0.60 7.97
CA VAL A 58 2.92 0.49 8.74
C VAL A 58 3.91 0.01 9.81
N THR A 59 3.79 -1.25 10.25
CA THR A 59 4.68 -1.89 11.22
C THR A 59 5.89 -2.55 10.57
N ASP A 60 5.96 -2.59 9.25
CA ASP A 60 7.01 -3.30 8.54
C ASP A 60 8.34 -2.56 8.62
N ASN A 61 9.41 -3.34 8.75
CA ASN A 61 10.75 -2.82 8.52
C ASN A 61 11.04 -2.85 7.01
N VAL A 62 10.92 -1.68 6.37
CA VAL A 62 11.09 -1.50 4.92
C VAL A 62 12.45 -2.03 4.45
N ASP A 63 13.54 -1.69 5.13
CA ASP A 63 14.89 -2.12 4.74
C ASP A 63 15.03 -3.64 4.73
N ARG A 64 14.46 -4.30 5.74
CA ARG A 64 14.48 -5.75 5.86
C ARG A 64 13.65 -6.42 4.78
N LEU A 65 12.44 -5.93 4.51
CA LEU A 65 11.61 -6.47 3.42
C LEU A 65 12.27 -6.30 2.06
N LEU A 66 12.92 -5.16 1.82
CA LEU A 66 13.64 -4.87 0.58
C LEU A 66 14.93 -5.69 0.44
N SER A 67 15.55 -6.13 1.54
CA SER A 67 16.69 -7.06 1.51
C SER A 67 16.35 -8.50 1.12
N GLY A 68 15.07 -8.83 0.90
CA GLY A 68 14.65 -10.17 0.46
C GLY A 68 14.68 -11.25 1.54
N VAL A 69 14.86 -10.86 2.81
CA VAL A 69 14.77 -11.79 3.94
C VAL A 69 13.29 -12.09 4.21
N LYS A 70 12.76 -13.13 3.54
CA LYS A 70 11.41 -13.66 3.81
C LYS A 70 11.33 -14.14 5.26
N GLU A 71 10.40 -13.60 6.04
CA GLU A 71 9.95 -14.28 7.27
C GLU A 71 9.33 -15.63 6.88
N ARG A 72 9.76 -16.68 7.59
CA ARG A 72 9.21 -18.03 7.51
C ARG A 72 8.16 -18.21 8.57
#